data_AF-A0A2R7R5B3-F1
#
_entry.id   AF-A0A2R7R5B3-F1
#
_cell.length_a   1.000
_cell.length_b   1.000
_cell.length_c   1.000
_cell.angle_alpha   90.00
_cell.angle_beta   90.00
_cell.angle_gamma   90.00
#
_symmetry.space_group_name_H-M   'P 1'
#
loop_
_entity.id
_entity.type
_entity.pdbx_description
1 polymer ?
#
loop_
_entity_poly.entity_id
_entity_poly.type
_entity_poly.pdbx_seq_one_letter_code
_entity_poly.pdbx_strand_id
1 'polypeptide(L)'
;MGATHLPSTEFDGTELDDQLEAEAEARQGDPAEPMIQLLAPDGTLGSDPLFSAYADRLDAEKLRGFYADMAKIRRFDVESTALQRQGQLSLWVPLTGQEAAQIGSGRASQPQDYIFPTYREHGVALTRNVDLAELLRQFRGVSNGGWNPKDTNFHLYTLVLAAQTPHAVGYAMGIQRDQKLAAAAAEAVPGQPAEPKAAVMVYFGDGASSEGDVHESMVFASSYKAPVVFFCQNNHWAISVPSSVQTRIPLSNRAKGYGFPGIRVDG
;
A
#
# COMPACT_ATOMS: atom_id res chain seq x y z
N MET A 1 18.88 -4.67 -59.93
CA MET A 1 18.33 -3.90 -58.80
C MET A 1 17.40 -4.83 -58.04
N GLY A 2 17.91 -5.50 -57.00
CA GLY A 2 17.11 -6.38 -56.16
C GLY A 2 16.48 -5.55 -55.05
N ALA A 3 15.15 -5.52 -55.00
CA ALA A 3 14.42 -4.94 -53.87
C ALA A 3 14.45 -5.93 -52.71
N THR A 4 15.13 -5.57 -51.63
CA THR A 4 15.04 -6.26 -50.34
C THR A 4 13.67 -6.01 -49.75
N HIS A 5 12.76 -6.97 -49.89
CA HIS A 5 11.55 -7.02 -49.08
C HIS A 5 11.99 -7.44 -47.68
N LEU A 6 11.98 -6.50 -46.73
CA LEU A 6 12.00 -6.88 -45.32
C LEU A 6 10.69 -7.64 -45.04
N PRO A 7 10.72 -8.74 -44.27
CA PRO A 7 9.50 -9.40 -43.86
C PRO A 7 8.78 -8.46 -42.88
N SER A 8 7.76 -7.75 -43.36
CA SER A 8 6.75 -7.17 -42.47
C SER A 8 5.99 -8.35 -41.88
N THR A 9 5.97 -8.42 -40.54
CA THR A 9 5.07 -9.30 -39.80
C THR A 9 3.64 -8.77 -39.97
N GLU A 10 3.08 -8.89 -41.17
CA GLU A 10 1.65 -8.77 -41.37
C GLU A 10 1.02 -10.09 -40.92
N PHE A 11 0.71 -10.15 -39.62
CA PHE A 11 -0.17 -11.16 -39.09
C PHE A 11 -1.60 -10.79 -39.55
N ASP A 12 -2.15 -11.59 -40.46
CA ASP A 12 -3.58 -11.58 -40.78
C ASP A 12 -4.29 -12.30 -39.62
N GLY A 13 -4.59 -11.54 -38.56
CA GLY A 13 -4.68 -12.05 -37.18
C GLY A 13 -6.07 -12.23 -36.59
N THR A 14 -7.17 -11.99 -37.30
CA THR A 14 -8.46 -11.80 -36.60
C THR A 14 -9.01 -13.05 -35.90
N GLU A 15 -8.82 -14.27 -36.43
CA GLU A 15 -9.31 -15.50 -35.76
C GLU A 15 -8.26 -16.15 -34.83
N LEU A 16 -6.97 -15.97 -35.12
CA LEU A 16 -5.88 -16.50 -34.28
C LEU A 16 -5.73 -15.65 -33.01
N ASP A 17 -5.95 -14.34 -33.11
CA ASP A 17 -5.96 -13.43 -31.96
C ASP A 17 -7.12 -13.74 -31.02
N ASP A 18 -8.33 -14.03 -31.52
CA ASP A 18 -9.47 -14.39 -30.67
C ASP A 18 -9.25 -15.69 -29.87
N GLN A 19 -8.60 -16.70 -30.49
CA GLN A 19 -8.27 -17.97 -29.81
C GLN A 19 -7.11 -17.79 -28.81
N LEU A 20 -6.09 -17.03 -29.17
CA LEU A 20 -4.98 -16.71 -28.27
C LEU A 20 -5.41 -15.79 -27.13
N GLU A 21 -6.34 -14.86 -27.37
CA GLU A 21 -6.99 -14.04 -26.34
C GLU A 21 -7.84 -14.91 -25.43
N ALA A 22 -8.68 -15.82 -25.96
CA ALA A 22 -9.46 -16.74 -25.13
C ALA A 22 -8.57 -17.69 -24.31
N GLU A 23 -7.48 -18.20 -24.88
CA GLU A 23 -6.48 -19.00 -24.15
C GLU A 23 -5.70 -18.16 -23.13
N ALA A 24 -5.40 -16.90 -23.44
CA ALA A 24 -4.73 -15.97 -22.53
C ALA A 24 -5.65 -15.56 -21.37
N GLU A 25 -6.94 -15.33 -21.63
CA GLU A 25 -7.98 -15.09 -20.64
C GLU A 25 -8.20 -16.32 -19.75
N ALA A 26 -8.17 -17.53 -20.32
CA ALA A 26 -8.19 -18.77 -19.55
C ALA A 26 -6.89 -18.99 -18.72
N ARG A 27 -5.78 -18.34 -19.09
CA ARG A 27 -4.49 -18.37 -18.36
C ARG A 27 -4.27 -17.15 -17.44
N GLN A 28 -5.16 -16.15 -17.46
CA GLN A 28 -5.12 -15.06 -16.49
C GLN A 28 -5.27 -15.67 -15.10
N GLY A 29 -4.32 -15.35 -14.21
CA GLY A 29 -4.14 -16.05 -12.92
C GLY A 29 -5.45 -16.21 -12.15
N ASP A 30 -5.54 -17.30 -11.40
CA ASP A 30 -6.77 -17.79 -10.78
C ASP A 30 -7.61 -16.66 -10.13
N PRO A 31 -8.77 -16.29 -10.71
CA PRO A 31 -9.68 -15.34 -10.07
C PRO A 31 -10.22 -15.86 -8.73
N ALA A 32 -10.03 -17.15 -8.43
CA ALA A 32 -10.33 -17.80 -7.16
C ALA A 32 -9.17 -17.77 -6.16
N GLU A 33 -8.07 -17.01 -6.37
CA GLU A 33 -7.06 -16.84 -5.32
C GLU A 33 -7.75 -16.29 -4.06
N PRO A 34 -7.86 -17.11 -2.99
CA PRO A 34 -8.81 -16.84 -1.92
C PRO A 34 -8.38 -15.60 -1.16
N MET A 35 -9.33 -14.68 -0.96
CA MET A 35 -9.14 -13.56 -0.06
C MET A 35 -9.01 -14.09 1.37
N ILE A 36 -7.93 -13.73 2.05
CA ILE A 36 -7.74 -14.11 3.44
C ILE A 36 -8.71 -13.32 4.30
N GLN A 37 -9.60 -14.03 4.99
CA GLN A 37 -10.56 -13.48 5.93
C GLN A 37 -10.51 -14.31 7.21
N LEU A 38 -10.07 -13.69 8.31
CA LEU A 38 -10.00 -14.37 9.62
C LEU A 38 -11.26 -14.16 10.45
N LEU A 39 -12.00 -13.08 10.23
CA LEU A 39 -13.21 -12.75 10.97
C LEU A 39 -14.35 -12.57 9.97
N ALA A 40 -15.38 -13.39 10.09
CA ALA A 40 -16.58 -13.29 9.25
C ALA A 40 -17.44 -12.07 9.63
N PRO A 41 -18.35 -11.60 8.76
CA PRO A 41 -19.20 -10.43 9.03
C PRO A 41 -20.09 -10.55 10.28
N ASP A 42 -20.41 -11.76 10.73
CA ASP A 42 -21.17 -12.02 11.95
C ASP A 42 -20.30 -12.05 13.22
N GLY A 43 -18.99 -11.84 13.08
CA GLY A 43 -18.01 -11.89 14.16
C GLY A 43 -17.48 -13.29 14.47
N THR A 44 -17.83 -14.31 13.67
CA THR A 44 -17.27 -15.65 13.83
C THR A 44 -15.81 -15.66 13.39
N LEU A 45 -14.92 -16.10 14.29
CA LEU A 45 -13.50 -16.26 13.97
C LEU A 45 -13.30 -17.54 13.13
N GLY A 46 -12.79 -17.37 11.92
CA GLY A 46 -12.35 -18.45 11.05
C GLY A 46 -10.92 -18.91 11.37
N SER A 47 -10.38 -19.79 10.52
CA SER A 47 -9.01 -20.28 10.64
C SER A 47 -8.31 -20.26 9.29
N ASP A 48 -7.09 -19.77 9.27
CA ASP A 48 -6.15 -19.87 8.16
C ASP A 48 -4.84 -20.55 8.61
N PRO A 49 -4.29 -21.52 7.85
CA PRO A 49 -3.07 -22.25 8.24
C PRO A 49 -1.83 -21.36 8.47
N LEU A 50 -1.73 -20.22 7.81
CA LEU A 50 -0.59 -19.31 7.89
C LEU A 50 -0.88 -18.12 8.81
N PHE A 51 -2.10 -17.60 8.79
CA PHE A 51 -2.40 -16.32 9.43
C PHE A 51 -3.06 -16.43 10.82
N SER A 52 -3.64 -17.58 11.20
CA SER A 52 -4.26 -17.75 12.53
C SER A 52 -3.28 -17.48 13.66
N ALA A 53 -2.02 -17.94 13.52
CA ALA A 53 -0.99 -17.75 14.52
C ALA A 53 -0.62 -16.27 14.78
N TYR A 54 -0.99 -15.35 13.88
CA TYR A 54 -0.85 -13.90 14.11
C TYR A 54 -2.06 -13.35 14.88
N ALA A 55 -3.27 -13.80 14.55
CA ALA A 55 -4.47 -13.45 15.30
C ALA A 55 -4.40 -13.93 16.76
N ASP A 56 -3.85 -15.12 17.01
CA ASP A 56 -3.69 -15.68 18.36
C ASP A 56 -2.77 -14.84 19.28
N ARG A 57 -1.95 -13.94 18.70
CA ARG A 57 -1.08 -13.03 19.47
C ARG A 57 -1.81 -11.75 19.93
N LEU A 58 -3.05 -11.55 19.47
CA LEU A 58 -3.87 -10.41 19.82
C LEU A 58 -4.70 -10.74 21.05
N ASP A 59 -4.35 -10.10 22.16
CA ASP A 59 -5.16 -10.13 23.37
C ASP A 59 -6.34 -9.16 23.29
N ALA A 60 -7.28 -9.29 24.23
CA ALA A 60 -8.47 -8.45 24.30
C ALA A 60 -8.16 -6.97 24.53
N GLU A 61 -6.99 -6.62 25.07
CA GLU A 61 -6.57 -5.22 25.23
C GLU A 61 -6.20 -4.61 23.88
N LYS A 62 -5.37 -5.29 23.08
CA LYS A 62 -5.01 -4.86 21.72
C LYS A 62 -6.24 -4.73 20.83
N LEU A 63 -7.15 -5.71 20.86
CA LEU A 63 -8.37 -5.66 20.05
C LEU A 63 -9.27 -4.46 20.42
N ARG A 64 -9.42 -4.17 21.72
CA ARG A 64 -10.13 -2.96 22.18
C ARG A 64 -9.40 -1.69 21.75
N GLY A 65 -8.08 -1.68 21.77
CA GLY A 65 -7.25 -0.59 21.25
C GLY A 65 -7.50 -0.32 19.76
N PHE A 66 -7.49 -1.37 18.93
CA PHE A 66 -7.76 -1.24 17.50
C PHE A 66 -9.16 -0.70 17.25
N TYR A 67 -10.17 -1.21 17.96
CA TYR A 67 -11.54 -0.70 17.87
C TYR A 67 -11.62 0.78 18.27
N ALA A 68 -10.96 1.17 19.38
CA ALA A 68 -10.95 2.56 19.84
C ALA A 68 -10.30 3.51 18.82
N ASP A 69 -9.22 3.07 18.16
CA ASP A 69 -8.58 3.85 17.11
C ASP A 69 -9.45 3.98 15.86
N MET A 70 -10.11 2.89 15.43
CA MET A 70 -11.07 2.92 14.31
C MET A 70 -12.23 3.87 14.61
N ALA A 71 -12.81 3.82 15.81
CA ALA A 71 -13.88 4.71 16.23
C ALA A 71 -13.42 6.18 16.28
N LYS A 72 -12.21 6.43 16.80
CA LYS A 72 -11.62 7.77 16.88
C LYS A 72 -11.41 8.36 15.50
N ILE A 73 -10.80 7.61 14.58
CA ILE A 73 -10.51 8.12 13.24
C ILE A 73 -11.79 8.29 12.41
N ARG A 74 -12.78 7.41 12.56
CA ARG A 74 -14.12 7.60 11.97
C ARG A 74 -14.77 8.90 12.48
N ARG A 75 -14.70 9.18 13.79
CA ARG A 75 -15.25 10.43 14.33
C ARG A 75 -14.52 11.64 13.78
N PHE A 76 -13.20 11.60 13.73
CA PHE A 76 -12.39 12.67 13.15
C PHE A 76 -12.74 12.90 11.67
N ASP A 77 -12.90 11.84 10.88
CA ASP A 77 -13.28 11.92 9.45
C ASP A 77 -14.63 12.62 9.25
N VAL A 78 -15.63 12.30 10.08
CA VAL A 78 -16.95 12.93 10.05
C VAL A 78 -16.86 14.44 10.35
N GLU A 79 -16.10 14.83 11.37
CA GLU A 79 -15.92 16.24 11.72
C GLU A 79 -15.16 17.01 10.65
N SER A 80 -14.08 16.44 10.12
CA SER A 80 -13.29 17.05 9.04
C SER A 80 -14.10 17.20 7.76
N THR A 81 -14.97 16.25 7.45
CA THR A 81 -15.95 16.37 6.36
C THR A 81 -16.90 17.54 6.60
N ALA A 82 -17.42 17.71 7.82
CA ALA A 82 -18.28 18.85 8.16
C ALA A 82 -17.53 20.19 8.04
N LEU A 83 -16.27 20.26 8.49
CA LEU A 83 -15.41 21.44 8.33
C LEU A 83 -15.17 21.79 6.86
N GLN A 84 -14.92 20.78 6.02
CA GLN A 84 -14.77 20.98 4.57
C GLN A 84 -16.06 21.54 3.95
N ARG A 85 -17.23 21.02 4.33
CA ARG A 85 -18.53 21.51 3.83
C ARG A 85 -18.85 22.94 4.27
N GLN A 86 -18.29 23.39 5.39
CA GLN A 86 -18.40 24.75 5.89
C GLN A 86 -17.32 25.70 5.31
N GLY A 87 -16.47 25.22 4.39
CA GLY A 87 -15.38 26.00 3.80
C GLY A 87 -14.21 26.28 4.76
N GLN A 88 -14.12 25.55 5.87
CA GLN A 88 -13.00 25.68 6.81
C GLN A 88 -11.76 24.91 6.34
N LEU A 89 -11.94 23.85 5.55
CA LEU A 89 -10.86 23.12 4.87
C LEU A 89 -11.00 23.29 3.36
N SER A 90 -9.86 23.44 2.66
CA SER A 90 -9.83 23.58 1.21
C SER A 90 -10.17 22.25 0.52
N LEU A 91 -9.71 21.15 1.10
CA LEU A 91 -9.97 19.78 0.66
C LEU A 91 -10.12 18.89 1.89
N TRP A 92 -10.91 17.82 1.80
CA TRP A 92 -10.87 16.71 2.74
C TRP A 92 -11.19 15.44 1.97
N VAL A 93 -10.45 14.36 2.25
CA VAL A 93 -10.64 13.08 1.56
C VAL A 93 -11.10 12.03 2.56
N PRO A 94 -12.39 11.69 2.60
CA PRO A 94 -12.89 10.74 3.58
C PRO A 94 -12.28 9.35 3.45
N LEU A 95 -12.08 8.69 4.59
CA LEU A 95 -11.55 7.32 4.67
C LEU A 95 -12.58 6.29 5.12
N THR A 96 -13.82 6.72 5.34
CA THR A 96 -14.94 5.87 5.76
C THR A 96 -14.97 4.53 5.02
N GLY A 97 -14.80 3.43 5.77
CA GLY A 97 -14.75 2.06 5.24
C GLY A 97 -13.34 1.51 5.03
N GLN A 98 -12.29 2.28 5.35
CA GLN A 98 -10.88 1.88 5.25
C GLN A 98 -10.15 1.94 6.61
N GLU A 99 -10.88 2.10 7.72
CA GLU A 99 -10.28 2.24 9.04
C GLU A 99 -9.49 1.00 9.45
N ALA A 100 -10.07 -0.18 9.23
CA ALA A 100 -9.49 -1.45 9.68
C ALA A 100 -8.16 -1.73 8.95
N ALA A 101 -8.15 -1.64 7.62
CA ALA A 101 -6.95 -1.75 6.81
C ALA A 101 -5.83 -0.82 7.30
N GLN A 102 -6.15 0.44 7.61
CA GLN A 102 -5.15 1.43 8.06
C GLN A 102 -4.68 1.22 9.50
N ILE A 103 -5.60 0.99 10.44
CA ILE A 103 -5.23 0.74 11.85
C ILE A 103 -4.46 -0.57 11.96
N GLY A 104 -4.92 -1.64 11.31
CA GLY A 104 -4.27 -2.95 11.33
C GLY A 104 -2.85 -2.91 10.79
N SER A 105 -2.66 -2.35 9.59
CA SER A 105 -1.33 -2.21 8.98
C SER A 105 -0.42 -1.25 9.75
N GLY A 106 -0.96 -0.12 10.21
CA GLY A 106 -0.23 0.86 11.03
C GLY A 106 0.24 0.29 12.37
N ARG A 107 -0.61 -0.49 13.06
CA ARG A 107 -0.28 -1.15 14.34
C ARG A 107 0.63 -2.38 14.16
N ALA A 108 0.66 -2.99 12.97
CA ALA A 108 1.60 -4.06 12.65
C ALA A 108 3.02 -3.53 12.35
N SER A 109 3.16 -2.26 11.95
CA SER A 109 4.46 -1.64 11.71
C SER A 109 5.29 -1.48 12.98
N GLN A 110 6.62 -1.58 12.86
CA GLN A 110 7.55 -1.34 13.95
C GLN A 110 7.94 0.14 14.04
N PRO A 111 8.44 0.62 15.20
CA PRO A 111 8.84 2.02 15.36
C PRO A 111 9.86 2.50 14.31
N GLN A 112 10.82 1.64 13.95
CA GLN A 112 11.87 1.91 12.96
C GLN A 112 11.42 1.81 11.50
N ASP A 113 10.24 1.22 11.23
CA ASP A 113 9.70 1.16 9.86
C ASP A 113 9.28 2.56 9.41
N TYR A 114 9.41 2.80 8.11
CA TYR A 114 9.04 4.08 7.51
C TYR A 114 7.86 3.93 6.56
N ILE A 115 6.87 4.82 6.68
CA ILE A 115 5.62 4.69 5.94
C ILE A 115 5.44 5.86 4.97
N PHE A 116 5.14 5.55 3.71
CA PHE A 116 4.77 6.49 2.67
C PHE A 116 3.26 6.39 2.39
N PRO A 117 2.45 7.34 2.87
CA PRO A 117 1.02 7.39 2.59
C PRO A 117 0.72 7.99 1.20
N THR A 118 -0.54 7.86 0.79
CA THR A 118 -1.17 8.72 -0.21
C THR A 118 -1.71 9.99 0.48
N TYR A 119 -2.92 10.42 0.11
CA TYR A 119 -3.68 11.50 0.72
C TYR A 119 -4.82 11.01 1.64
N ARG A 120 -4.97 9.70 1.87
CA ARG A 120 -6.14 9.12 2.60
C ARG A 120 -5.77 8.27 3.83
N GLU A 121 -4.50 8.20 4.20
CA GLU A 121 -4.03 7.35 5.31
C GLU A 121 -4.10 8.07 6.68
N HIS A 122 -5.28 8.59 7.07
CA HIS A 122 -5.43 9.30 8.37
C HIS A 122 -5.38 8.33 9.55
N GLY A 123 -5.86 7.10 9.39
CA GLY A 123 -5.76 6.05 10.40
C GLY A 123 -4.30 5.66 10.65
N VAL A 124 -3.50 5.54 9.60
CA VAL A 124 -2.06 5.24 9.74
C VAL A 124 -1.30 6.39 10.40
N ALA A 125 -1.65 7.64 10.06
CA ALA A 125 -1.10 8.82 10.74
C ALA A 125 -1.34 8.78 12.26
N LEU A 126 -2.56 8.38 12.68
CA LEU A 126 -2.89 8.17 14.09
C LEU A 126 -2.01 7.10 14.75
N THR A 127 -1.75 5.96 14.09
CA THR A 127 -0.88 4.91 14.66
C THR A 127 0.59 5.33 14.76
N ARG A 128 1.00 6.33 13.97
CA ARG A 128 2.35 6.91 13.97
C ARG A 128 2.47 8.17 14.84
N ASN A 129 1.50 8.42 15.72
CA ASN A 129 1.46 9.54 16.65
C ASN A 129 1.54 10.92 15.97
N VAL A 130 1.07 11.04 14.73
CA VAL A 130 0.85 12.34 14.11
C VAL A 130 -0.35 12.98 14.81
N ASP A 131 -0.19 14.20 15.30
CA ASP A 131 -1.33 14.97 15.80
C ASP A 131 -2.31 15.20 14.64
N LEU A 132 -3.55 14.75 14.81
CA LEU A 132 -4.59 14.86 13.79
C LEU A 132 -4.86 16.31 13.38
N ALA A 133 -4.61 17.29 14.26
CA ALA A 133 -4.69 18.70 13.90
C ALA A 133 -3.71 19.10 12.79
N GLU A 134 -2.56 18.44 12.69
CA GLU A 134 -1.57 18.69 11.63
C GLU A 134 -2.08 18.28 10.26
N LEU A 135 -2.90 17.22 10.19
CA LEU A 135 -3.59 16.83 8.94
C LEU A 135 -4.51 17.96 8.48
N LEU A 136 -5.28 18.57 9.40
CA LEU A 136 -6.17 19.69 9.09
C LEU A 136 -5.41 20.91 8.57
N ARG A 137 -4.21 21.19 9.10
CA ARG A 137 -3.37 22.31 8.64
C ARG A 137 -2.95 22.13 7.18
N GLN A 138 -2.58 20.91 6.80
CA GLN A 138 -2.25 20.60 5.41
C GLN A 138 -3.48 20.76 4.50
N PHE A 139 -4.61 20.17 4.88
CA PHE A 139 -5.85 20.22 4.10
C PHE A 139 -6.53 21.60 4.05
N ARG A 140 -6.23 22.47 5.00
CA ARG A 140 -6.59 23.89 4.96
C ARG A 140 -5.66 24.71 4.05
N GLY A 141 -4.50 24.18 3.66
CA GLY A 141 -3.52 24.88 2.85
C GLY A 141 -2.73 25.96 3.61
N VAL A 142 -2.65 25.84 4.94
CA VAL A 142 -1.85 26.75 5.78
C VAL A 142 -0.48 26.16 6.16
N SER A 143 -0.19 24.96 5.65
CA SER A 143 1.09 24.27 5.79
C SER A 143 1.32 23.38 4.57
N ASN A 144 2.58 23.21 4.17
CA ASN A 144 2.98 22.33 3.07
C ASN A 144 3.07 20.84 3.51
N GLY A 145 2.95 20.54 4.80
CA GLY A 145 3.10 19.17 5.31
C GLY A 145 2.49 18.89 6.68
N GLY A 146 2.18 19.91 7.49
CA GLY A 146 1.66 19.71 8.86
C GLY A 146 2.74 19.30 9.85
N TRP A 147 3.30 18.10 9.72
CA TRP A 147 4.27 17.51 10.67
C TRP A 147 5.69 17.37 10.07
N ASN A 148 6.65 16.98 10.92
CA ASN A 148 7.99 16.59 10.48
C ASN A 148 8.05 15.06 10.33
N PRO A 149 8.28 14.52 9.10
CA PRO A 149 8.30 13.08 8.87
C PRO A 149 9.36 12.30 9.64
N LYS A 150 10.45 12.96 10.07
CA LYS A 150 11.53 12.30 10.83
C LYS A 150 11.13 11.95 12.26
N ASP A 151 10.15 12.67 12.81
CA ASP A 151 9.74 12.49 14.21
C ASP A 151 8.74 11.33 14.35
N THR A 152 8.05 10.96 13.26
CA THR A 152 6.98 9.95 13.25
C THR A 152 7.29 8.73 12.36
N ASN A 153 8.35 8.80 11.54
CA ASN A 153 8.61 7.90 10.40
C ASN A 153 7.37 7.71 9.50
N PHE A 154 6.60 8.78 9.33
CA PHE A 154 5.44 8.84 8.47
C PHE A 154 5.62 10.00 7.50
N HIS A 155 5.81 9.68 6.22
CA HIS A 155 6.00 10.67 5.17
C HIS A 155 4.80 11.61 5.07
N LEU A 156 5.03 12.81 4.54
CA LEU A 156 3.94 13.74 4.24
C LEU A 156 2.97 13.15 3.23
N TYR A 157 1.71 13.61 3.25
CA TYR A 157 0.77 13.20 2.22
C TYR A 157 1.21 13.63 0.83
N THR A 158 1.14 12.67 -0.10
CA THR A 158 1.38 12.87 -1.52
C THR A 158 0.02 12.89 -2.23
N LEU A 159 -0.35 14.06 -2.75
CA LEU A 159 -1.61 14.25 -3.48
C LEU A 159 -1.50 13.85 -4.95
N VAL A 160 -0.29 13.86 -5.50
CA VAL A 160 -0.02 13.37 -6.86
C VAL A 160 -0.13 11.84 -6.86
N LEU A 161 -0.92 11.31 -7.77
CA LEU A 161 -1.19 9.87 -7.82
C LEU A 161 0.11 9.09 -8.04
N ALA A 162 0.31 8.02 -7.27
CA ALA A 162 1.47 7.12 -7.29
C ALA A 162 2.86 7.71 -7.01
N ALA A 163 3.06 9.03 -7.03
CA ALA A 163 4.39 9.65 -6.88
C ALA A 163 5.16 9.29 -5.59
N GLN A 164 4.46 8.82 -4.55
CA GLN A 164 5.08 8.31 -3.33
C GLN A 164 5.80 6.96 -3.51
N THR A 165 5.43 6.15 -4.50
CA THR A 165 6.01 4.80 -4.69
C THR A 165 7.48 4.80 -5.07
N PRO A 166 7.97 5.62 -6.04
CA PRO A 166 9.40 5.66 -6.34
C PRO A 166 10.21 6.18 -5.14
N HIS A 167 9.67 7.14 -4.39
CA HIS A 167 10.30 7.65 -3.18
C HIS A 167 10.39 6.58 -2.08
N ALA A 168 9.33 5.82 -1.87
CA ALA A 168 9.30 4.73 -0.90
C ALA A 168 10.34 3.65 -1.23
N VAL A 169 10.42 3.22 -2.50
CA VAL A 169 11.39 2.21 -2.93
C VAL A 169 12.82 2.74 -2.84
N GLY A 170 13.06 3.99 -3.24
CA GLY A 170 14.35 4.64 -3.06
C GLY A 170 14.78 4.70 -1.59
N TYR A 171 13.86 5.06 -0.69
CA TYR A 171 14.09 5.08 0.75
C TYR A 171 14.38 3.68 1.31
N ALA A 172 13.63 2.66 0.87
CA ALA A 172 13.84 1.27 1.26
C ALA A 172 15.23 0.76 0.85
N MET A 173 15.67 1.10 -0.36
CA MET A 173 17.01 0.79 -0.82
C MET A 173 18.09 1.54 -0.02
N GLY A 174 17.78 2.74 0.49
CA GLY A 174 18.62 3.48 1.44
C GLY A 174 18.77 2.73 2.76
N ILE A 175 17.66 2.43 3.43
CA ILE A 175 17.61 1.63 4.68
C ILE A 175 18.42 0.33 4.52
N GLN A 176 18.25 -0.38 3.41
CA GLN A 176 18.95 -1.63 3.14
C GLN A 176 20.48 -1.45 3.12
N ARG A 177 20.98 -0.34 2.57
CA ARG A 177 22.42 -0.04 2.51
C ARG A 177 22.94 0.38 3.89
N ASP A 178 22.21 1.23 4.59
CA ASP A 178 22.57 1.70 5.93
C ASP A 178 22.67 0.51 6.90
N GLN A 179 21.71 -0.41 6.85
CA GLN A 179 21.72 -1.63 7.67
C GLN A 179 22.90 -2.56 7.35
N LYS A 180 23.31 -2.65 6.09
CA LYS A 180 24.51 -3.44 5.70
C LYS A 180 25.78 -2.83 6.29
N LEU A 181 25.89 -1.50 6.26
CA LEU A 181 27.01 -0.77 6.86
C LEU A 181 27.01 -0.92 8.39
N ALA A 182 25.85 -0.77 9.02
CA ALA A 182 25.69 -0.94 10.47
C ALA A 182 26.03 -2.37 10.92
N ALA A 183 25.59 -3.40 10.17
CA ALA A 183 25.93 -4.78 10.45
C ALA A 183 27.44 -5.04 10.35
N ALA A 184 28.10 -4.55 9.30
CA ALA A 184 29.56 -4.69 9.14
C ALA A 184 30.34 -3.96 10.25
N ALA A 185 29.85 -2.79 10.69
CA ALA A 185 30.45 -2.05 11.80
C ALA A 185 30.28 -2.79 13.13
N ALA A 186 29.10 -3.38 13.39
CA ALA A 186 28.83 -4.15 14.60
C ALA A 186 29.69 -5.43 14.68
N GLU A 187 29.95 -6.10 13.54
CA GLU A 187 30.87 -7.24 13.49
C GLU A 187 32.31 -6.85 13.88
N ALA A 188 32.72 -5.61 13.61
CA ALA A 188 34.05 -5.11 13.95
C ALA A 188 34.21 -4.74 15.44
N VAL A 189 33.11 -4.57 16.17
CA VAL A 189 33.11 -4.15 17.59
C VAL A 189 32.45 -5.24 18.45
N PRO A 190 33.24 -6.07 19.16
CA PRO A 190 32.70 -7.13 20.01
C PRO A 190 31.69 -6.60 21.04
N GLY A 191 30.49 -7.17 21.05
CA GLY A 191 29.43 -6.82 21.99
C GLY A 191 28.54 -5.65 21.56
N GLN A 192 28.74 -5.05 20.38
CA GLN A 192 27.82 -4.06 19.84
C GLN A 192 26.50 -4.73 19.40
N PRO A 193 25.34 -4.30 19.91
CA PRO A 193 24.06 -4.88 19.49
C PRO A 193 23.77 -4.52 18.03
N ALA A 194 23.22 -5.46 17.28
CA ALA A 194 22.77 -5.20 15.92
C ALA A 194 21.59 -4.21 15.93
N GLU A 195 21.57 -3.29 14.96
CA GLU A 195 20.44 -2.39 14.79
C GLU A 195 19.17 -3.17 14.42
N PRO A 196 17.99 -2.73 14.88
CA PRO A 196 16.73 -3.33 14.48
C PRO A 196 16.53 -3.29 12.97
N LYS A 197 16.09 -4.41 12.39
CA LYS A 197 15.67 -4.42 10.98
C LYS A 197 14.46 -3.52 10.80
N ALA A 198 14.46 -2.79 9.69
CA ALA A 198 13.45 -1.85 9.28
C ALA A 198 13.04 -2.12 7.83
N ALA A 199 11.78 -1.89 7.54
CA ALA A 199 11.21 -1.94 6.21
C ALA A 199 10.49 -0.62 5.89
N VAL A 200 10.11 -0.47 4.63
CA VAL A 200 9.25 0.61 4.17
C VAL A 200 7.87 0.06 3.83
N MET A 201 6.82 0.76 4.20
CA MET A 201 5.48 0.47 3.71
C MET A 201 5.01 1.63 2.83
N VAL A 202 4.45 1.32 1.67
CA VAL A 202 3.88 2.33 0.78
C VAL A 202 2.44 2.03 0.46
N TYR A 203 1.57 3.02 0.64
CA TYR A 203 0.14 2.93 0.36
C TYR A 203 -0.15 3.47 -1.03
N PHE A 204 -1.12 2.86 -1.72
CA PHE A 204 -1.69 3.35 -2.98
C PHE A 204 -3.07 2.73 -3.21
N GLY A 205 -3.92 3.39 -4.00
CA GLY A 205 -5.25 2.86 -4.36
C GLY A 205 -5.22 1.93 -5.58
N ASP A 206 -6.35 1.29 -5.88
CA ASP A 206 -6.58 0.56 -7.13
C ASP A 206 -6.37 1.46 -8.36
N GLY A 207 -6.88 2.70 -8.33
CA GLY A 207 -6.60 3.75 -9.32
C GLY A 207 -5.12 3.93 -9.62
N ALA A 208 -4.36 4.20 -8.57
CA ALA A 208 -2.92 4.43 -8.64
C ALA A 208 -2.14 3.22 -9.16
N SER A 209 -2.67 2.00 -9.01
CA SER A 209 -2.02 0.78 -9.50
C SER A 209 -1.86 0.71 -11.03
N SER A 210 -2.53 1.60 -11.76
CA SER A 210 -2.43 1.74 -13.21
C SER A 210 -1.37 2.76 -13.66
N GLU A 211 -0.78 3.51 -12.74
CA GLU A 211 0.26 4.50 -13.04
C GLU A 211 1.63 3.85 -13.28
N GLY A 212 2.42 4.45 -14.18
CA GLY A 212 3.77 3.98 -14.51
C GLY A 212 4.72 3.97 -13.31
N ASP A 213 4.56 4.93 -12.39
CA ASP A 213 5.35 5.03 -11.16
C ASP A 213 5.23 3.77 -10.29
N VAL A 214 4.04 3.15 -10.20
CA VAL A 214 3.86 1.89 -9.47
C VAL A 214 4.62 0.75 -10.15
N HIS A 215 4.51 0.65 -11.49
CA HIS A 215 5.22 -0.35 -12.27
C HIS A 215 6.74 -0.24 -12.08
N GLU A 216 7.30 0.95 -12.29
CA GLU A 216 8.74 1.19 -12.11
C GLU A 216 9.19 0.88 -10.68
N SER A 217 8.41 1.30 -9.68
CA SER A 217 8.70 1.03 -8.28
C SER A 217 8.80 -0.47 -7.98
N MET A 218 7.87 -1.27 -8.51
CA MET A 218 7.87 -2.72 -8.34
C MET A 218 9.07 -3.39 -9.05
N VAL A 219 9.43 -2.94 -10.25
CA VAL A 219 10.63 -3.39 -10.97
C VAL A 219 11.91 -3.14 -10.15
N PHE A 220 12.07 -1.92 -9.64
CA PHE A 220 13.23 -1.58 -8.80
C PHE A 220 13.23 -2.34 -7.48
N ALA A 221 12.10 -2.46 -6.81
CA ALA A 221 11.99 -3.19 -5.55
C ALA A 221 12.44 -4.65 -5.70
N SER A 222 12.02 -5.31 -6.79
CA SER A 222 12.43 -6.68 -7.11
C SER A 222 13.93 -6.78 -7.42
N SER A 223 14.42 -5.96 -8.37
CA SER A 223 15.82 -5.99 -8.82
C SER A 223 16.82 -5.77 -7.67
N TYR A 224 16.51 -4.82 -6.78
CA TYR A 224 17.37 -4.47 -5.65
C TYR A 224 17.04 -5.23 -4.35
N LYS A 225 16.03 -6.11 -4.38
CA LYS A 225 15.50 -6.80 -3.19
C LYS A 225 15.21 -5.81 -2.05
N ALA A 226 14.60 -4.67 -2.38
CA ALA A 226 14.33 -3.60 -1.44
C ALA A 226 13.38 -4.08 -0.33
N PRO A 227 13.60 -3.73 0.94
CA PRO A 227 12.73 -4.11 2.05
C PRO A 227 11.46 -3.23 2.05
N VAL A 228 10.55 -3.49 1.13
CA VAL A 228 9.32 -2.69 0.93
C VAL A 228 8.07 -3.56 0.89
N VAL A 229 7.01 -3.07 1.53
CA VAL A 229 5.64 -3.61 1.47
C VAL A 229 4.77 -2.65 0.67
N PHE A 230 4.23 -3.14 -0.44
CA PHE A 230 3.25 -2.42 -1.26
C PHE A 230 1.84 -2.71 -0.73
N PHE A 231 1.22 -1.72 -0.08
CA PHE A 231 -0.12 -1.83 0.51
C PHE A 231 -1.16 -1.18 -0.43
N CYS A 232 -1.81 -2.00 -1.25
CA CYS A 232 -2.84 -1.52 -2.16
C CYS A 232 -4.22 -1.51 -1.50
N GLN A 233 -4.80 -0.33 -1.31
CA GLN A 233 -6.18 -0.17 -0.83
C GLN A 233 -7.16 -0.23 -2.01
N ASN A 234 -7.61 -1.43 -2.36
CA ASN A 234 -8.58 -1.65 -3.42
C ASN A 234 -10.02 -1.49 -2.89
N ASN A 235 -10.57 -0.28 -2.99
CA ASN A 235 -11.96 0.01 -2.60
C ASN A 235 -12.94 -0.06 -3.78
N HIS A 236 -12.50 -0.65 -4.89
CA HIS A 236 -13.26 -0.87 -6.13
C HIS A 236 -13.52 0.36 -7.00
N TRP A 237 -13.06 1.56 -6.61
CA TRP A 237 -13.37 2.79 -7.33
C TRP A 237 -12.23 3.81 -7.32
N ALA A 238 -11.80 4.23 -8.52
CA ALA A 238 -11.02 5.43 -8.72
C ALA A 238 -11.94 6.60 -9.11
N ILE A 239 -12.39 7.35 -8.10
CA ILE A 239 -13.34 8.48 -8.23
C ILE A 239 -14.69 8.01 -8.80
N SER A 240 -14.81 7.87 -10.12
CA SER A 240 -16.01 7.42 -10.84
C SER A 240 -15.76 6.17 -11.69
N VAL A 241 -14.52 5.69 -11.75
CA VAL A 241 -14.12 4.56 -12.59
C VAL A 241 -14.08 3.30 -11.74
N PRO A 242 -14.94 2.29 -12.02
CA PRO A 242 -14.91 1.04 -11.28
C PRO A 242 -13.64 0.24 -11.59
N SER A 243 -13.18 -0.58 -10.65
CA SER A 243 -11.94 -1.36 -10.78
C SER A 243 -11.95 -2.33 -11.98
N SER A 244 -13.14 -2.79 -12.41
CA SER A 244 -13.29 -3.68 -13.58
C SER A 244 -12.87 -3.05 -14.91
N VAL A 245 -12.86 -1.71 -15.00
CA VAL A 245 -12.33 -0.98 -16.17
C VAL A 245 -10.80 -0.95 -16.14
N GLN A 246 -10.20 -0.95 -14.95
CA GLN A 246 -8.76 -0.77 -14.75
C GLN A 246 -7.98 -2.10 -14.73
N THR A 247 -8.62 -3.18 -14.29
CA THR A 247 -8.01 -4.51 -14.19
C THR A 247 -9.02 -5.63 -14.35
N ARG A 248 -8.62 -6.70 -15.06
CA ARG A 248 -9.43 -7.92 -15.22
C ARG A 248 -9.08 -9.01 -14.20
N ILE A 249 -7.96 -8.86 -13.50
CA ILE A 249 -7.49 -9.79 -12.47
C ILE A 249 -7.38 -9.09 -11.12
N PRO A 250 -7.42 -9.84 -9.99
CA PRO A 250 -7.06 -9.31 -8.68
C PRO A 250 -5.70 -8.62 -8.70
N LEU A 251 -5.59 -7.44 -8.09
CA LEU A 251 -4.35 -6.65 -8.12
C LEU A 251 -3.17 -7.36 -7.43
N SER A 252 -3.44 -8.24 -6.46
CA SER A 252 -2.43 -9.12 -5.83
C SER A 252 -1.69 -9.96 -6.88
N ASN A 253 -2.38 -10.43 -7.92
CA ASN A 253 -1.82 -11.31 -8.94
C ASN A 253 -0.72 -10.60 -9.76
N ARG A 254 -0.73 -9.27 -9.83
CA ARG A 254 0.31 -8.48 -10.52
C ARG A 254 1.68 -8.64 -9.85
N ALA A 255 1.74 -8.83 -8.53
CA ALA A 255 2.98 -8.97 -7.77
C ALA A 255 3.86 -10.13 -8.29
N LYS A 256 3.23 -11.24 -8.69
CA LYS A 256 3.90 -12.41 -9.26
C LYS A 256 4.73 -12.06 -10.50
N GLY A 257 4.23 -11.14 -11.34
CA GLY A 257 4.95 -10.66 -12.53
C GLY A 257 6.26 -9.94 -12.21
N TYR A 258 6.38 -9.39 -11.00
CA TYR A 258 7.60 -8.73 -10.53
C TYR A 258 8.49 -9.65 -9.69
N GLY A 259 8.03 -10.87 -9.36
CA GLY A 259 8.83 -11.85 -8.63
C GLY A 259 8.80 -11.72 -7.10
N PHE A 260 7.79 -11.08 -6.52
CA PHE A 260 7.53 -11.08 -5.07
C PHE A 260 6.07 -11.49 -4.77
N PRO A 261 5.79 -11.99 -3.55
CA PRO A 261 4.45 -12.51 -3.22
C PRO A 261 3.39 -11.40 -3.26
N GLY A 262 2.23 -11.72 -3.83
CA GLY A 262 1.01 -10.94 -3.71
C GLY A 262 0.06 -11.63 -2.75
N ILE A 263 -0.57 -10.85 -1.86
CA ILE A 263 -1.53 -11.37 -0.88
C ILE A 263 -2.77 -10.49 -0.95
N ARG A 264 -3.95 -11.12 -0.99
CA ARG A 264 -5.25 -10.45 -0.93
C ARG A 264 -5.91 -10.72 0.41
N VAL A 265 -6.27 -9.65 1.13
CA VAL A 265 -6.87 -9.71 2.46
C VAL A 265 -8.20 -8.98 2.48
N ASP A 266 -9.11 -9.42 3.34
CA ASP A 266 -10.30 -8.64 3.71
C ASP A 266 -9.85 -7.41 4.53
N GLY A 267 -10.32 -6.23 4.14
CA GLY A 267 -9.77 -4.93 4.52
C GLY A 267 -10.50 -4.23 5.66
#